data_AF-A0AAU3UUS1-F1
#
_entry.id   AF-A0AAU3UUS1-F1
#
_cell.length_a   1.000
_cell.length_b   1.000
_cell.length_c   1.000
_cell.angle_alpha   90.00
_cell.angle_beta   90.00
_cell.angle_gamma   90.00
#
_symmetry.space_group_name_H-M   'P 1'
#
loop_
_entity.id
_entity.type
_entity.pdbx_description
1 polymer ?
#
loop_
_entity_poly.entity_id
_entity_poly.type
_entity_poly.pdbx_seq_one_letter_code
_entity_poly.pdbx_strand_id
1 'polypeptide(L)'
;MTVDVPADADLLDLAYVYAMDAVTELERAVIQRRRALADPATAAAFDAVVSRVQAALALVSRADSCPPPAGLEARLLGALDQLGATHVRVDTEPPERSSHPGWLCAVAVVLVVLGLSAGLVERGAFDPGSIGVARAAVAGR
;
A
#
# COMPACT_ATOMS: atom_id res chain seq x y z
N MET A 1 8.25 -25.25 12.27
CA MET A 1 7.23 -24.79 13.23
C MET A 1 6.26 -23.93 12.44
N THR A 2 5.25 -24.56 11.85
CA THR A 2 4.16 -23.86 11.17
C THR A 2 3.23 -23.37 12.25
N VAL A 3 3.17 -22.07 12.47
CA VAL A 3 2.03 -21.49 13.18
C VAL A 3 0.83 -21.79 12.29
N ASP A 4 -0.24 -22.33 12.87
CA ASP A 4 -1.49 -22.57 12.15
C ASP A 4 -2.38 -21.40 12.56
N VAL A 5 -2.60 -20.43 11.66
CA VAL A 5 -3.52 -19.32 11.93
C VAL A 5 -4.93 -19.92 12.10
N PRO A 6 -5.53 -19.85 13.30
CA PRO A 6 -6.81 -20.50 13.52
C PRO A 6 -7.85 -19.89 12.60
N ALA A 7 -8.69 -20.76 12.02
CA ALA A 7 -9.68 -20.35 11.03
C ALA A 7 -10.62 -19.25 11.55
N ASP A 8 -10.83 -19.21 12.87
CA ASP A 8 -11.73 -18.27 13.54
C ASP A 8 -11.07 -17.00 14.07
N ALA A 9 -9.75 -16.80 13.85
CA ALA A 9 -9.08 -15.56 14.24
C ALA A 9 -9.69 -14.36 13.50
N ASP A 10 -9.97 -13.29 14.28
CA ASP A 10 -10.45 -12.04 13.73
C ASP A 10 -9.40 -11.40 12.81
N LEU A 11 -9.85 -10.74 11.74
CA LEU A 11 -8.96 -10.17 10.73
C LEU A 11 -8.03 -9.11 11.34
N LEU A 12 -8.52 -8.32 12.30
CA LEU A 12 -7.73 -7.26 12.94
C LEU A 12 -6.64 -7.82 13.87
N ASP A 13 -6.89 -8.98 14.50
CA ASP A 13 -5.87 -9.67 15.31
C ASP A 13 -4.71 -10.15 14.44
N LEU A 14 -4.99 -10.54 13.20
CA LEU A 14 -3.98 -10.98 12.23
C LEU A 14 -3.16 -9.83 11.64
N ALA A 15 -3.61 -8.58 11.76
CA ALA A 15 -2.94 -7.42 11.16
C ALA A 15 -1.52 -7.23 11.68
N TYR A 16 -1.28 -7.46 12.97
CA TYR A 16 0.05 -7.27 13.57
C TYR A 16 1.07 -8.31 13.07
N VAL A 17 0.70 -9.59 13.08
CA VAL A 17 1.60 -10.67 12.60
C VAL A 17 1.82 -10.57 11.09
N TYR A 18 0.79 -10.16 10.34
CA TYR A 18 0.91 -9.87 8.91
C TYR A 18 1.88 -8.71 8.64
N ALA A 19 1.77 -7.62 9.40
CA ALA A 19 2.59 -6.43 9.19
C ALA A 19 4.09 -6.64 9.48
N MET A 20 4.40 -7.55 10.40
CA MET A 20 5.76 -7.95 10.77
C MET A 20 6.35 -8.99 9.81
N ASP A 21 5.64 -9.36 8.75
CA ASP A 21 6.01 -10.44 7.84
C ASP A 21 6.19 -11.81 8.54
N ALA A 22 5.49 -12.00 9.66
CA ALA A 22 5.59 -13.18 10.51
C ALA A 22 4.55 -14.26 10.13
N VAL A 23 4.18 -14.30 8.85
CA VAL A 23 3.22 -15.25 8.29
C VAL A 23 3.85 -15.98 7.11
N THR A 24 3.46 -17.23 6.90
CA THR A 24 3.85 -17.97 5.70
C THR A 24 3.12 -17.42 4.46
N GLU A 25 3.63 -17.72 3.26
CA GLU A 25 2.98 -17.29 2.01
C GLU A 25 1.56 -17.85 1.85
N LEU A 26 1.30 -19.06 2.35
CA LEU A 26 -0.04 -19.64 2.35
C LEU A 26 -0.98 -18.85 3.26
N GLU A 27 -0.55 -18.55 4.49
CA GLU A 27 -1.33 -17.75 5.44
C GLU A 27 -1.54 -16.33 4.93
N ARG A 28 -0.51 -15.73 4.30
CA ARG A 28 -0.60 -14.43 3.65
C ARG A 28 -1.72 -14.43 2.61
N ALA A 29 -1.78 -15.44 1.75
CA ALA A 29 -2.83 -15.56 0.74
C ALA A 29 -4.23 -15.71 1.39
N VAL A 30 -4.35 -16.46 2.48
CA VAL A 30 -5.60 -16.60 3.24
C VAL A 30 -6.02 -15.27 3.86
N ILE A 31 -5.11 -14.54 4.50
CA ILE A 31 -5.37 -13.22 5.12
C ILE A 31 -5.77 -12.21 4.05
N GLN A 32 -5.07 -12.17 2.92
CA GLN A 32 -5.41 -11.28 1.80
C GLN A 32 -6.80 -11.58 1.23
N ARG A 33 -7.17 -12.86 1.12
CA ARG A 33 -8.51 -13.27 0.70
C ARG A 33 -9.57 -12.82 1.70
N ARG A 34 -9.32 -12.97 3.01
CA ARG A 34 -10.23 -12.48 4.07
C ARG A 34 -10.40 -10.98 4.02
N ARG A 35 -9.30 -10.23 3.90
CA ARG A 35 -9.31 -8.78 3.73
C ARG A 35 -10.12 -8.34 2.51
N ALA A 36 -10.01 -9.05 1.38
CA ALA A 36 -10.75 -8.75 0.16
C ALA A 36 -12.27 -9.01 0.29
N LEU A 37 -12.68 -9.89 1.20
CA LEU A 37 -14.09 -10.22 1.47
C LEU A 37 -14.68 -9.46 2.65
N ALA A 38 -13.86 -8.80 3.47
CA ALA A 38 -14.29 -8.02 4.62
C ALA A 38 -15.06 -6.76 4.18
N ASP A 39 -15.86 -6.22 5.09
CA ASP A 39 -16.51 -4.94 4.84
C ASP A 39 -15.45 -3.82 4.72
N PRO A 40 -15.78 -2.70 4.03
CA PRO A 40 -14.82 -1.64 3.76
C PRO A 40 -14.20 -1.02 5.02
N ALA A 41 -14.95 -0.93 6.12
CA ALA A 41 -14.45 -0.33 7.35
C ALA A 41 -13.40 -1.23 8.02
N THR A 42 -13.68 -2.54 8.09
CA THR A 42 -12.73 -3.53 8.62
C THR A 42 -11.48 -3.64 7.76
N ALA A 43 -11.62 -3.65 6.43
CA ALA A 43 -10.46 -3.68 5.52
C ALA A 43 -9.57 -2.42 5.68
N ALA A 44 -10.18 -1.25 5.80
CA ALA A 44 -9.44 0.00 6.05
C ALA A 44 -8.74 0.01 7.42
N ALA A 45 -9.41 -0.51 8.46
CA ALA A 45 -8.81 -0.64 9.78
C ALA A 45 -7.60 -1.59 9.78
N PHE A 46 -7.70 -2.72 9.06
CA PHE A 46 -6.59 -3.63 8.85
C PHE A 46 -5.39 -2.93 8.18
N ASP A 47 -5.63 -2.22 7.08
CA ASP A 47 -4.58 -1.50 6.35
C ASP A 47 -3.90 -0.42 7.20
N ALA A 48 -4.70 0.28 8.02
CA ALA A 48 -4.19 1.31 8.92
C ALA A 48 -3.25 0.72 9.99
N VAL A 49 -3.56 -0.46 10.52
CA VAL A 49 -2.67 -1.17 11.45
C VAL A 49 -1.40 -1.62 10.73
N VAL A 50 -1.53 -2.26 9.57
CA VAL A 50 -0.38 -2.75 8.80
C VAL A 50 0.58 -1.62 8.45
N SER A 51 0.06 -0.52 7.89
CA SER A 51 0.86 0.65 7.52
C SER A 51 1.57 1.26 8.72
N ARG A 52 0.89 1.38 9.87
CA ARG A 52 1.50 1.94 11.10
C ARG A 52 2.65 1.09 11.61
N VAL A 53 2.49 -0.23 11.63
CA VAL A 53 3.54 -1.15 12.10
C VAL A 53 4.73 -1.14 11.12
N GLN A 54 4.47 -1.20 9.81
CA GLN A 54 5.53 -1.14 8.80
C GLN A 54 6.28 0.19 8.82
N ALA A 55 5.59 1.31 9.07
CA ALA A 55 6.23 2.61 9.25
C ALA A 55 7.16 2.64 10.47
N ALA A 56 6.76 2.02 11.58
CA ALA A 56 7.62 1.89 12.75
C ALA A 56 8.86 1.03 12.46
N LEU A 57 8.69 -0.11 11.76
CA LEU A 57 9.81 -0.95 11.33
C LEU A 57 10.75 -0.23 10.36
N ALA A 58 10.23 0.59 9.45
CA ALA A 58 11.04 1.37 8.54
C ALA A 58 11.96 2.37 9.28
N LEU A 59 11.48 2.96 10.39
CA LEU A 59 12.30 3.81 11.25
C LEU A 59 13.45 3.04 11.90
N VAL A 60 13.18 1.82 12.39
CA VAL A 60 14.20 0.94 12.99
C VAL A 60 15.21 0.49 11.94
N SER A 61 14.74 0.09 10.75
CA SER A 61 15.59 -0.38 9.65
C SER A 61 16.66 0.62 9.23
N ARG A 62 16.42 1.92 9.41
CA ARG A 62 17.42 2.96 9.12
C ARG A 62 18.69 2.81 9.95
N ALA A 63 18.55 2.38 11.22
CA ALA A 63 19.68 2.18 12.12
C ALA A 63 20.55 0.98 11.68
N ASP A 64 19.94 -0.02 11.05
CA ASP A 64 20.61 -1.24 10.58
C ASP A 64 21.04 -1.18 9.10
N SER A 65 21.01 0.01 8.49
CA SER A 65 21.37 0.17 7.09
C SER A 65 22.87 -0.09 6.84
N CYS A 66 23.17 -0.80 5.77
CA CYS A 66 24.54 -1.04 5.30
C CYS A 66 24.71 -0.54 3.85
N PRO A 67 25.93 -0.16 3.43
CA PRO A 67 26.17 0.23 2.04
C PRO A 67 25.82 -0.89 1.06
N PRO A 68 25.16 -0.59 -0.06
CA PRO A 68 24.89 -1.59 -1.09
C PRO A 68 26.19 -2.02 -1.78
N PRO A 69 26.27 -3.26 -2.31
CA PRO A 69 27.40 -3.70 -3.13
C PRO A 69 27.66 -2.79 -4.34
N ALA A 70 28.93 -2.60 -4.69
CA ALA A 70 29.32 -1.78 -5.83
C ALA A 70 28.68 -2.28 -7.13
N GLY A 71 28.15 -1.35 -7.93
CA GLY A 71 27.51 -1.65 -9.21
C GLY A 71 26.13 -2.31 -9.12
N LEU A 72 25.57 -2.54 -7.92
CA LEU A 72 24.20 -3.05 -7.76
C LEU A 72 23.19 -2.13 -8.45
N GLU A 73 23.33 -0.81 -8.28
CA GLU A 73 22.45 0.19 -8.90
C GLU A 73 22.46 0.09 -10.43
N ALA A 74 23.64 0.08 -11.06
CA ALA A 74 23.77 -0.06 -12.50
C ALA A 74 23.17 -1.38 -13.02
N ARG A 75 23.36 -2.48 -12.29
CA ARG A 75 22.76 -3.79 -12.63
C ARG A 75 21.25 -3.78 -12.51
N LEU A 76 20.71 -3.13 -11.48
CA LEU A 76 19.27 -3.03 -11.26
C LEU A 76 18.61 -2.16 -12.33
N LEU A 77 19.18 -0.98 -12.62
CA LEU A 77 18.69 -0.08 -13.66
C LEU A 77 18.75 -0.74 -15.04
N GLY A 78 19.87 -1.40 -15.38
CA GLY A 78 19.99 -2.14 -16.64
C GLY A 78 18.98 -3.30 -16.76
N ALA A 79 18.62 -3.96 -15.66
CA ALA A 79 17.59 -5.00 -15.64
C ALA A 79 16.17 -4.40 -15.83
N LEU A 80 15.89 -3.26 -15.20
CA LEU A 80 14.63 -2.55 -15.38
C LEU A 80 14.45 -2.04 -16.82
N ASP A 81 15.52 -1.55 -17.45
CA ASP A 81 15.49 -1.13 -18.85
C ASP A 81 15.17 -2.31 -19.79
N GLN A 82 15.68 -3.51 -19.50
CA GLN A 82 15.36 -4.73 -20.27
C GLN A 82 13.89 -5.16 -20.08
N LEU A 83 13.37 -5.09 -18.85
CA LEU A 83 11.94 -5.36 -18.58
C LEU A 83 11.05 -4.33 -19.28
N GLY A 84 11.41 -3.05 -19.21
CA GLY A 84 10.72 -1.96 -19.88
C GLY A 84 10.74 -2.10 -21.40
N ALA A 85 11.88 -2.45 -22.00
CA ALA A 85 12.00 -2.70 -23.43
C ALA A 85 11.15 -3.88 -23.92
N THR A 86 10.86 -4.84 -23.04
CA THR A 86 9.96 -5.97 -23.33
C THR A 86 8.48 -5.55 -23.27
N HIS A 87 8.13 -4.59 -22.40
CA HIS A 87 6.77 -4.04 -22.27
C HIS A 87 6.47 -2.87 -23.21
N VAL A 88 7.48 -2.24 -23.83
CA VAL A 88 7.33 -1.24 -24.90
C VAL A 88 7.36 -1.95 -26.27
N ARG A 89 6.43 -2.90 -26.46
CA ARG A 89 5.67 -2.91 -27.72
C ARG A 89 4.35 -2.24 -27.41
N VAL A 90 4.40 -0.91 -27.28
CA VAL A 90 3.27 -0.15 -27.77
C VAL A 90 3.32 -0.44 -29.25
N ASP A 91 2.45 -1.33 -29.74
CA ASP A 91 2.09 -1.40 -31.15
C ASP A 91 1.48 -0.04 -31.49
N THR A 92 2.34 0.95 -31.61
CA THR A 92 2.07 2.15 -32.35
C THR A 92 2.16 1.64 -33.77
N GLU A 93 1.07 1.05 -34.26
CA GLU A 93 0.92 0.85 -35.68
C GLU A 93 1.28 2.19 -36.32
N PRO A 94 2.31 2.24 -37.18
CA PRO A 94 2.60 3.46 -37.92
C PRO A 94 1.30 3.79 -38.67
N PRO A 95 0.73 5.00 -38.52
CA PRO A 95 -0.54 5.32 -39.14
C PRO A 95 -0.36 5.18 -40.64
N GLU A 96 -0.95 4.13 -41.22
CA GLU A 96 -1.06 3.98 -42.65
C GLU A 96 -1.77 5.23 -43.16
N ARG A 97 -1.07 5.92 -44.06
CA ARG A 97 -1.47 7.18 -44.66
C ARG A 97 -2.62 6.94 -45.64
N SER A 98 -3.79 6.56 -45.12
CA SER A 98 -5.01 6.46 -45.92
C SER A 98 -5.66 7.84 -45.97
N SER A 99 -5.40 8.55 -47.05
CA SER A 99 -6.14 9.75 -47.44
C SER A 99 -7.61 9.37 -47.72
N HIS A 100 -8.47 9.54 -46.72
CA HIS A 100 -9.90 9.72 -46.95
C HIS A 100 -10.40 10.89 -46.11
N PRO A 101 -10.55 12.09 -46.71
CA PRO A 101 -11.09 13.24 -46.02
C PRO A 101 -12.62 13.18 -46.06
N GLY A 102 -13.22 13.39 -44.91
CA GLY A 102 -14.65 13.64 -44.78
C GLY A 102 -15.38 12.45 -44.20
N TRP A 103 -15.52 12.44 -42.87
CA TRP A 103 -16.83 12.56 -42.24
C TRP A 103 -16.66 12.58 -40.71
N LEU A 104 -17.33 13.55 -40.09
CA LEU A 104 -17.31 13.87 -38.66
C LEU A 104 -17.88 12.73 -37.81
N CYS A 105 -17.18 12.33 -36.74
CA CYS A 105 -17.74 11.81 -35.49
C CYS A 105 -16.70 12.03 -34.36
N ALA A 106 -16.86 13.11 -33.59
CA ALA A 106 -17.37 13.09 -32.21
C ALA A 106 -16.32 12.58 -31.18
N VAL A 107 -15.44 13.46 -30.69
CA VAL A 107 -15.56 14.22 -29.42
C VAL A 107 -15.42 13.35 -28.15
N ALA A 108 -14.25 13.54 -27.51
CA ALA A 108 -13.96 13.48 -26.07
C ALA A 108 -13.78 12.12 -25.36
N VAL A 109 -12.57 11.58 -25.52
CA VAL A 109 -11.84 10.76 -24.54
C VAL A 109 -11.55 11.60 -23.29
N VAL A 110 -12.37 11.51 -22.23
CA VAL A 110 -12.13 12.20 -20.93
C VAL A 110 -12.44 11.31 -19.69
N LEU A 111 -12.55 9.98 -19.80
CA LEU A 111 -12.96 9.13 -18.67
C LEU A 111 -11.87 8.30 -17.98
N VAL A 112 -10.57 8.56 -18.18
CA VAL A 112 -9.51 7.75 -17.53
C VAL A 112 -8.62 8.55 -16.55
N VAL A 113 -8.86 9.86 -16.36
CA VAL A 113 -8.08 10.71 -15.41
C VAL A 113 -8.95 11.23 -14.23
N LEU A 114 -10.09 10.59 -13.97
CA LEU A 114 -10.78 10.65 -12.67
C LEU A 114 -10.49 9.33 -11.97
N GLY A 115 -9.40 9.24 -11.22
CA GLY A 115 -9.43 9.85 -9.89
C GLY A 115 -9.89 8.78 -8.91
N LEU A 116 -9.00 7.82 -8.65
CA LEU A 116 -9.03 6.99 -7.45
C LEU A 116 -8.72 7.89 -6.24
N SER A 117 -9.61 8.84 -6.00
CA SER A 117 -9.56 9.84 -4.92
C SER A 117 -10.99 10.16 -4.51
N ALA A 118 -11.73 9.12 -4.13
CA ALA A 118 -12.98 9.21 -3.41
C ALA A 118 -12.88 8.30 -2.18
N GLY A 119 -12.89 8.93 -0.99
CA GLY A 119 -12.76 8.30 0.33
C GLY A 119 -11.34 8.48 0.89
N LEU A 120 -11.06 9.36 1.86
CA LEU A 120 -11.86 9.79 2.99
C LEU A 120 -11.43 11.21 3.39
N VAL A 121 -12.29 12.21 3.13
CA VAL A 121 -12.29 13.44 3.93
C VAL A 121 -13.22 13.17 5.10
N GLU A 122 -12.64 12.67 6.18
CA GLU A 122 -13.18 12.91 7.52
C GLU A 122 -11.98 13.33 8.37
N ARG A 123 -11.74 14.64 8.41
CA ARG A 123 -10.88 15.23 9.44
C ARG A 123 -11.63 15.14 10.77
N GLY A 124 -11.50 14.01 11.44
CA GLY A 124 -11.52 14.02 12.90
C GLY A 124 -10.31 14.85 13.33
N ALA A 125 -10.57 16.03 13.88
CA ALA A 125 -9.56 16.82 14.56
C ALA A 125 -8.94 15.94 15.66
N PHE A 126 -7.71 15.50 15.44
CA PHE A 126 -6.87 14.96 16.49
C PHE A 126 -6.61 16.12 17.45
N ASP A 127 -7.36 16.17 18.56
CA ASP A 127 -7.14 17.07 19.68
C ASP A 127 -5.88 16.62 20.43
N PRO A 128 -4.74 17.33 20.34
CA PRO A 128 -3.53 16.98 21.07
C PRO A 128 -3.58 17.44 22.55
N GLY A 129 -4.73 17.92 23.05
CA GLY A 129 -4.85 18.61 24.32
C GLY A 129 -5.11 17.77 25.58
N SER A 130 -5.35 16.46 25.50
CA SER A 130 -5.82 15.68 26.66
C SER A 130 -4.80 14.76 27.33
N ILE A 131 -3.54 14.72 26.89
CA ILE A 131 -2.47 14.08 27.68
C ILE A 131 -1.93 15.09 28.72
N GLY A 132 -2.84 15.57 29.56
CA GLY A 132 -2.53 16.30 30.78
C GLY A 132 -2.10 15.31 31.86
N VAL A 133 -0.84 14.90 31.83
CA VAL A 133 -0.17 14.31 32.99
C VAL A 133 0.02 15.44 34.01
N ALA A 134 -0.89 15.57 34.99
CA ALA A 134 -0.72 16.55 36.06
C ALA A 134 -1.20 16.00 37.43
N ARG A 135 -0.21 15.41 38.12
CA ARG A 135 -0.01 15.27 39.58
C ARG A 135 -1.23 15.26 40.50
N ALA A 136 -1.38 14.11 41.16
CA ALA A 136 -1.98 14.02 42.50
C ALA A 136 -1.30 15.02 43.45
N ALA A 137 -2.10 15.93 44.03
CA ALA A 137 -1.72 16.69 45.21
C ALA A 137 -2.20 15.92 46.44
N VAL A 138 -1.23 15.34 47.15
CA VAL A 138 -1.39 14.89 48.53
C VAL A 138 -1.24 16.14 49.44
N ALA A 139 -2.25 16.42 50.25
CA ALA A 139 -2.21 17.23 51.48
C ALA A 139 -3.66 17.22 52.02
N GLY A 140 -4.00 16.78 53.23
CA GLY A 140 -3.20 16.69 54.43
C GLY A 140 -3.40 17.93 55.30
N ARG A 141 -4.60 18.12 55.88
CA ARG A 141 -4.85 18.36 57.31
C ARG A 141 -6.32 18.77 57.53
#